data_AF-X0VRP0-F1
#
_entry.id   AF-X0VRP0-F1
#
_cell.length_a   1.000
_cell.length_b   1.000
_cell.length_c   1.000
_cell.angle_alpha   90.00
_cell.angle_beta   90.00
_cell.angle_gamma   90.00
#
_symmetry.space_group_name_H-M   'P 1'
#
loop_
_entity.id
_entity.type
_entity.pdbx_description
1 polymer ?
#
loop_
_entity_poly.entity_id
_entity_poly.type
_entity_poly.pdbx_seq_one_letter_code
_entity_poly.pdbx_strand_id
1 'polypeptide(L)'
;LLRDPVERAYSAWNMYRIFHGRPQHLLNVSRDCDEPIRQWVDKMVDSNSFPEFDQAIRDEIDSILTGNSNLEPSYVRRGMYYEQLLRYFGYFDRDQILIIDSQRLKTETAAVLTEVTCFLDLPEYNWHQEQLSLINVRKPGGHMASQTRAMLHAFYKPHNQKLYELLGRDFDW
;
A
#
# COMPACT_ATOMS: atom_id res chain seq x y z
N LEU A 1 -3.57 -4.55 7.27
CA LEU A 1 -2.10 -4.56 7.13
C LEU A 1 -1.63 -3.17 6.68
N LEU A 2 -0.79 -2.51 7.48
CA LEU A 2 -0.18 -1.22 7.15
C LEU A 2 1.30 -1.42 6.83
N ARG A 3 1.89 -0.54 6.03
CA ARG A 3 3.30 -0.57 5.61
C ARG A 3 3.82 0.85 5.57
N ASP A 4 5.12 1.06 5.77
CA ASP A 4 5.77 2.34 5.44
C ASP A 4 5.22 2.86 4.09
N PRO A 5 4.55 4.03 4.07
CA PRO A 5 3.82 4.51 2.91
C PRO A 5 4.77 4.93 1.76
N VAL A 6 6.03 5.28 2.05
CA VAL A 6 7.06 5.58 1.05
C VAL A 6 7.48 4.30 0.34
N GLU A 7 7.81 3.26 1.10
CA GLU A 7 8.18 1.94 0.56
C GLU A 7 7.00 1.29 -0.18
N ARG A 8 5.78 1.51 0.31
CA ARG A 8 4.55 1.06 -0.34
C ARG A 8 4.38 1.73 -1.71
N ALA A 9 4.52 3.05 -1.80
CA ALA A 9 4.38 3.79 -3.06
C ALA A 9 5.38 3.30 -4.11
N TYR A 10 6.64 3.11 -3.72
CA TYR A 10 7.68 2.60 -4.62
C TYR A 10 7.41 1.17 -5.09
N SER A 11 6.90 0.33 -4.19
CA SER A 11 6.51 -1.04 -4.50
C SER A 11 5.34 -1.08 -5.47
N ALA A 12 4.35 -0.20 -5.31
CA ALA A 12 3.21 -0.08 -6.21
C ALA A 12 3.66 0.35 -7.61
N TRP A 13 4.45 1.43 -7.71
CA TRP A 13 4.99 1.89 -8.99
C TRP A 13 5.79 0.78 -9.71
N ASN A 14 6.65 0.05 -8.99
CA ASN A 14 7.41 -1.06 -9.57
C ASN A 14 6.50 -2.19 -10.08
N MET A 15 5.40 -2.48 -9.38
CA MET A 15 4.41 -3.47 -9.82
C MET A 15 3.78 -3.05 -11.16
N TYR A 16 3.29 -1.80 -11.24
CA TYR A 16 2.67 -1.29 -12.46
C TYR A 16 3.67 -1.15 -13.62
N ARG A 17 4.92 -0.80 -13.36
CA ARG A 17 6.00 -0.81 -14.37
C ARG A 17 6.22 -2.20 -14.97
N ILE A 18 6.18 -3.24 -14.15
CA ILE A 18 6.31 -4.63 -14.62
C ILE A 18 5.09 -5.02 -15.45
N PHE A 19 3.90 -4.62 -15.02
CA PHE A 19 2.68 -4.90 -15.75
C PHE A 19 2.57 -4.12 -17.05
N HIS A 20 3.12 -2.91 -17.14
CA HIS A 20 3.26 -2.18 -18.40
C HIS A 20 4.02 -3.00 -19.45
N GLY A 21 5.11 -3.67 -19.04
CA GLY A 21 5.85 -4.60 -19.92
C GLY A 21 5.16 -5.95 -20.18
N ARG A 22 4.08 -6.29 -19.46
CA ARG A 22 3.32 -7.55 -19.58
C ARG A 22 1.82 -7.32 -19.26
N PRO A 23 1.08 -6.60 -20.11
CA PRO A 23 -0.20 -5.99 -19.73
C PRO A 23 -1.37 -6.96 -19.63
N GLN A 24 -1.25 -8.18 -20.17
CA GLN A 24 -2.37 -9.13 -20.25
C GLN A 24 -3.04 -9.41 -18.90
N HIS A 25 -2.27 -9.44 -17.81
CA HIS A 25 -2.83 -9.62 -16.48
C HIS A 25 -3.69 -8.43 -16.04
N LEU A 26 -3.19 -7.20 -16.22
CA LEU A 26 -3.95 -6.00 -15.88
C LEU A 26 -5.19 -5.83 -16.77
N LEU A 27 -5.08 -6.11 -18.07
CA LEU A 27 -6.22 -6.06 -18.99
C LEU A 27 -7.34 -7.01 -18.55
N ASN A 28 -7.00 -8.22 -18.11
CA ASN A 28 -7.99 -9.18 -17.61
C ASN A 28 -8.68 -8.67 -16.35
N VAL A 29 -7.93 -8.13 -15.39
CA VAL A 29 -8.48 -7.59 -14.13
C VAL A 29 -9.30 -6.32 -14.36
N SER A 30 -8.90 -5.48 -15.33
CA SER A 30 -9.57 -4.21 -15.60
C SER A 30 -10.99 -4.37 -16.12
N ARG A 31 -11.32 -5.47 -16.81
CA ARG A 31 -12.66 -5.70 -17.39
C ARG A 31 -13.77 -5.61 -16.35
N ASP A 32 -13.48 -6.07 -15.14
CA ASP A 32 -14.41 -6.12 -14.01
C ASP A 32 -14.32 -4.87 -13.12
N CYS A 33 -13.47 -3.91 -13.45
CA CYS A 33 -13.33 -2.66 -12.72
C CYS A 33 -14.32 -1.58 -13.19
N ASP A 34 -14.57 -0.60 -12.33
CA ASP A 34 -15.34 0.60 -12.67
C ASP A 34 -14.65 1.42 -13.78
N GLU A 35 -15.46 2.18 -14.51
CA GLU A 35 -15.04 2.94 -15.70
C GLU A 35 -13.78 3.83 -15.48
N PRO A 36 -13.63 4.59 -14.38
CA PRO A 36 -12.43 5.40 -14.18
C PRO A 36 -11.14 4.57 -14.04
N ILE A 37 -11.24 3.38 -13.45
CA ILE A 37 -10.12 2.46 -13.30
C ILE A 37 -9.78 1.86 -14.67
N ARG A 38 -10.79 1.45 -15.44
CA ARG A 38 -10.62 0.93 -16.81
C ARG A 38 -9.90 1.93 -17.71
N GLN A 39 -10.38 3.17 -17.76
CA GLN A 39 -9.76 4.22 -18.56
C GLN A 39 -8.30 4.50 -18.17
N TRP A 40 -8.00 4.44 -16.87
CA TRP A 40 -6.62 4.57 -16.41
C TRP A 40 -5.75 3.38 -16.86
N VAL A 41 -6.26 2.13 -16.75
CA VAL A 41 -5.54 0.94 -17.22
C VAL A 41 -5.32 1.01 -18.73
N ASP A 42 -6.33 1.32 -19.53
CA ASP A 42 -6.23 1.44 -20.99
C ASP A 42 -5.16 2.47 -21.37
N LYS A 43 -5.22 3.67 -20.78
CA LYS A 43 -4.21 4.71 -20.99
C LYS A 43 -2.80 4.25 -20.59
N MET A 44 -2.68 3.52 -19.49
CA MET A 44 -1.40 2.99 -19.03
C MET A 44 -0.86 1.94 -20.01
N VAL A 45 -1.69 1.02 -20.50
CA VAL A 45 -1.30 -0.03 -21.45
C VAL A 45 -0.95 0.54 -22.83
N ASP A 46 -1.72 1.51 -23.31
CA ASP A 46 -1.55 2.12 -24.63
C ASP A 46 -0.36 3.10 -24.70
N SER A 47 0.19 3.50 -23.54
CA SER A 47 1.34 4.39 -23.47
C SER A 47 2.62 3.72 -23.98
N ASN A 48 3.33 4.40 -24.87
CA ASN A 48 4.63 3.96 -25.40
C ASN A 48 5.74 3.90 -24.34
N SER A 49 5.57 4.59 -23.21
CA SER A 49 6.52 4.60 -22.09
C SER A 49 5.80 4.59 -20.74
N PHE A 50 6.50 4.10 -19.72
CA PHE A 50 6.04 4.15 -18.33
C PHE A 50 6.71 5.34 -17.62
N PRO A 51 5.99 6.15 -16.84
CA PRO A 51 6.58 7.32 -16.19
C PRO A 51 7.63 6.93 -15.16
N GLU A 52 8.70 7.72 -15.09
CA GLU A 52 9.68 7.63 -14.01
C GLU A 52 9.02 7.85 -12.65
N PHE A 53 9.56 7.22 -11.61
CA PHE A 53 8.93 7.22 -10.28
C PHE A 53 8.71 8.64 -9.73
N ASP A 54 9.70 9.52 -9.86
CA ASP A 54 9.63 10.90 -9.37
C ASP A 54 8.51 11.70 -10.05
N GLN A 55 8.34 11.56 -11.38
CA GLN A 55 7.26 12.21 -12.10
C GLN A 55 5.90 11.65 -11.67
N ALA A 56 5.79 10.32 -11.61
CA ALA A 56 4.53 9.64 -11.27
C ALA A 56 3.98 10.05 -9.89
N ILE A 57 4.85 10.21 -8.89
CA ILE A 57 4.40 10.62 -7.56
C ILE A 57 4.10 12.12 -7.48
N ARG A 58 4.81 12.98 -8.23
CA ARG A 58 4.51 14.42 -8.27
C ARG A 58 3.14 14.65 -8.87
N ASP A 59 2.86 14.02 -10.01
CA ASP A 59 1.56 14.11 -10.68
C ASP A 59 0.42 13.62 -9.76
N GLU A 60 0.64 12.53 -9.02
CA GLU A 60 -0.36 12.03 -8.08
C GLU A 60 -0.53 12.93 -6.85
N ILE A 61 0.56 13.47 -6.28
CA ILE A 61 0.50 14.42 -5.16
C ILE A 61 -0.25 15.69 -5.59
N ASP A 62 0.10 16.28 -6.73
CA ASP A 62 -0.57 17.47 -7.26
C ASP A 62 -2.07 17.20 -7.48
N SER A 63 -2.40 16.04 -8.06
CA SER A 63 -3.78 15.59 -8.21
C SER A 63 -4.51 15.47 -6.86
N ILE A 64 -3.89 14.86 -5.84
CA ILE A 64 -4.45 14.79 -4.47
C ILE A 64 -4.68 16.19 -3.89
N LEU A 65 -3.71 17.10 -4.01
CA LEU A 65 -3.77 18.45 -3.45
C LEU A 65 -4.84 19.33 -4.13
N THR A 66 -5.10 19.10 -5.42
CA THR A 66 -6.20 19.74 -6.16
C THR A 66 -7.58 19.16 -5.86
N GLY A 67 -7.68 18.16 -4.96
CA GLY A 67 -8.95 17.55 -4.56
C GLY A 67 -9.48 16.51 -5.54
N ASN A 68 -8.67 16.07 -6.51
CA ASN A 68 -9.06 14.97 -7.39
C ASN A 68 -9.29 13.70 -6.56
N SER A 69 -10.40 13.00 -6.79
CA SER A 69 -10.79 11.77 -6.09
C SER A 69 -10.49 10.49 -6.88
N ASN A 70 -9.78 10.58 -8.01
CA ASN A 70 -9.38 9.43 -8.82
C ASN A 70 -8.63 8.41 -7.95
N LEU A 71 -9.10 7.17 -8.04
CA LEU A 71 -8.54 6.08 -7.27
C LEU A 71 -7.20 5.63 -7.84
N GLU A 72 -7.02 5.59 -9.16
CA GLU A 72 -5.77 5.14 -9.78
C GLU A 72 -4.93 6.30 -10.31
N PRO A 73 -3.58 6.18 -10.30
CA PRO A 73 -2.76 4.98 -10.09
C PRO A 73 -2.49 4.55 -8.62
N SER A 74 -3.00 5.30 -7.64
CA SER A 74 -2.89 5.01 -6.19
C SER A 74 -1.50 4.65 -5.65
N TYR A 75 -0.42 5.14 -6.25
CA TYR A 75 0.91 4.95 -5.70
C TYR A 75 0.99 5.63 -4.33
N VAL A 76 0.54 6.87 -4.27
CA VAL A 76 0.58 7.74 -3.08
C VAL A 76 -0.70 7.64 -2.25
N ARG A 77 -1.88 7.79 -2.87
CA ARG A 77 -3.16 7.92 -2.14
C ARG A 77 -3.44 6.78 -1.17
N ARG A 78 -3.17 5.54 -1.59
CA ARG A 78 -3.40 4.34 -0.76
C ARG A 78 -2.40 4.21 0.41
N GLY A 79 -1.36 5.06 0.49
CA GLY A 79 -0.49 5.21 1.66
C GLY A 79 -1.07 6.14 2.73
N MET A 80 -2.13 6.90 2.41
CA MET A 80 -2.84 7.76 3.36
C MET A 80 -3.83 6.91 4.16
N TYR A 81 -3.35 6.25 5.21
CA TYR A 81 -4.14 5.23 5.93
C TYR A 81 -5.23 5.82 6.83
N TYR A 82 -5.02 7.03 7.37
CA TYR A 82 -5.96 7.66 8.30
C TYR A 82 -7.37 7.77 7.70
N GLU A 83 -7.49 8.36 6.51
CA GLU A 83 -8.76 8.58 5.83
C GLU A 83 -9.40 7.25 5.40
N GLN A 84 -8.59 6.22 5.14
CA GLN A 84 -9.07 4.88 4.81
C GLN A 84 -9.67 4.19 6.03
N LEU A 85 -8.97 4.21 7.17
CA LEU A 85 -9.44 3.60 8.42
C LEU A 85 -10.68 4.29 8.97
N LEU A 86 -10.79 5.62 8.86
CA LEU A 86 -12.01 6.33 9.25
C LEU A 86 -13.26 5.81 8.52
N ARG A 87 -13.13 5.41 7.25
CA ARG A 87 -14.27 4.81 6.53
C ARG A 87 -14.68 3.49 7.14
N TYR A 88 -13.73 2.62 7.49
CA TYR A 88 -14.04 1.35 8.13
C TYR A 88 -14.62 1.53 9.53
N PHE A 89 -14.06 2.43 10.35
CA PHE A 89 -14.57 2.76 11.68
C PHE A 89 -15.94 3.46 11.65
N GLY A 90 -16.42 3.90 10.49
CA GLY A 90 -17.80 4.36 10.32
C GLY A 90 -18.83 3.23 10.24
N TYR A 91 -18.39 1.97 10.04
CA TYR A 91 -19.27 0.81 9.88
C TYR A 91 -19.00 -0.30 10.89
N PHE A 92 -17.77 -0.41 11.39
CA PHE A 92 -17.33 -1.46 12.30
C PHE A 92 -16.73 -0.85 13.56
N ASP A 93 -16.97 -1.50 14.69
CA ASP A 93 -16.31 -1.14 15.94
C ASP A 93 -14.80 -1.42 15.84
N ARG A 94 -14.01 -0.70 16.65
CA ARG A 94 -12.54 -0.75 16.55
C ARG A 94 -11.98 -2.14 16.87
N ASP A 95 -12.62 -2.85 17.79
CA ASP A 95 -12.27 -4.22 18.18
C ASP A 95 -12.64 -5.27 17.12
N GLN A 96 -13.41 -4.91 16.09
CA GLN A 96 -13.69 -5.76 14.93
C GLN A 96 -12.65 -5.59 13.81
N ILE A 97 -11.60 -4.78 14.01
CA ILE A 97 -10.57 -4.51 13.01
C ILE A 97 -9.18 -4.72 13.59
N LEU A 98 -8.51 -5.79 13.15
CA LEU A 98 -7.11 -6.02 13.47
C LEU A 98 -6.16 -5.25 12.54
N ILE A 99 -5.32 -4.38 13.13
CA ILE A 99 -4.35 -3.56 12.39
C ILE A 99 -2.94 -4.08 12.64
N ILE A 100 -2.41 -4.76 11.63
CA ILE A 100 -1.07 -5.34 11.65
C ILE A 100 -0.09 -4.44 10.91
N ASP A 101 1.10 -4.26 11.47
CA ASP A 101 2.27 -3.70 10.77
C ASP A 101 2.95 -4.76 9.91
N SER A 102 3.14 -4.47 8.62
CA SER A 102 3.80 -5.37 7.68
C SER A 102 5.26 -5.65 8.00
N GLN A 103 5.95 -4.76 8.72
CA GLN A 103 7.31 -5.03 9.17
C GLN A 103 7.31 -6.08 10.27
N ARG A 104 6.46 -5.91 11.30
CA ARG A 104 6.24 -6.95 12.33
C ARG A 104 5.81 -8.29 11.73
N LEU A 105 4.92 -8.30 10.74
CA LEU A 105 4.53 -9.54 10.08
C LEU A 105 5.71 -10.27 9.41
N LYS A 106 6.76 -9.55 9.00
CA LYS A 106 7.95 -10.15 8.39
C LYS A 106 9.00 -10.56 9.42
N THR A 107 9.17 -9.80 10.50
CA THR A 107 10.23 -10.00 11.50
C THR A 107 9.78 -10.85 12.69
N GLU A 108 8.48 -10.85 12.98
CA GLU A 108 7.83 -11.52 14.11
C GLU A 108 6.66 -12.40 13.62
N THR A 109 6.79 -13.05 12.47
CA THR A 109 5.70 -13.74 11.75
C THR A 109 4.86 -14.64 12.66
N ALA A 110 5.50 -15.52 13.46
CA ALA A 110 4.80 -16.43 14.36
C ALA A 110 3.93 -15.69 15.39
N ALA A 111 4.47 -14.63 16.01
CA ALA A 111 3.73 -13.85 17.00
C ALA A 111 2.53 -13.11 16.37
N VAL A 112 2.71 -12.55 15.16
CA VAL A 112 1.62 -11.89 14.43
C VAL A 112 0.56 -12.89 13.99
N LEU A 113 0.95 -14.11 13.59
CA LEU A 113 -0.02 -15.16 13.27
C LEU A 113 -0.81 -15.61 14.51
N THR A 114 -0.17 -15.68 15.69
CA THR A 114 -0.87 -15.89 16.97
C THR A 114 -1.87 -14.78 17.26
N GLU A 115 -1.49 -13.51 17.04
CA GLU A 115 -2.38 -12.34 17.16
C GLU A 115 -3.61 -12.47 16.25
N VAL A 116 -3.40 -12.89 14.99
CA VAL A 116 -4.48 -13.16 14.02
C VAL A 116 -5.40 -14.28 14.49
N THR A 117 -4.86 -15.42 14.93
CA THR A 117 -5.70 -16.54 15.40
C THR A 117 -6.50 -16.18 16.64
N CYS A 118 -5.91 -15.42 17.57
CA CYS A 118 -6.60 -14.94 18.76
C CYS A 118 -7.73 -13.98 18.40
N PHE A 119 -7.48 -13.04 17.49
CA PHE A 119 -8.50 -12.12 16.98
C PHE A 119 -9.68 -12.83 16.29
N LEU A 120 -9.41 -13.94 15.61
CA LEU A 120 -10.41 -14.75 14.93
C LEU A 120 -11.08 -15.81 15.82
N ASP A 121 -10.76 -15.84 17.13
CA ASP A 121 -11.22 -16.86 18.09
C ASP A 121 -10.94 -18.30 17.62
N LEU A 122 -9.76 -18.51 17.02
CA LEU A 122 -9.29 -19.82 16.59
C LEU A 122 -8.46 -20.51 17.68
N PRO A 123 -8.44 -21.86 17.72
CA PRO A 123 -7.61 -22.61 18.66
C PRO A 123 -6.13 -22.21 18.56
N GLU A 124 -5.43 -22.28 19.69
CA GLU A 124 -4.00 -22.03 19.76
C GLU A 124 -3.23 -22.97 18.82
N TYR A 125 -2.25 -22.41 18.12
CA TYR A 125 -1.44 -23.14 17.16
C TYR A 125 0.05 -22.81 17.33
N ASN A 126 0.91 -23.82 17.28
CA ASN A 126 2.34 -23.67 17.45
C ASN A 126 3.04 -23.37 16.12
N TRP A 127 3.13 -22.08 15.78
CA TRP A 127 3.77 -21.58 14.55
C TRP A 127 5.27 -21.88 14.45
N HIS A 128 5.95 -22.24 15.53
CA HIS A 128 7.39 -22.58 15.49
C HIS A 128 7.67 -23.91 14.78
N GLN A 129 6.65 -24.72 14.52
CA GLN A 129 6.78 -25.97 13.76
C GLN A 129 6.71 -25.74 12.24
N GLU A 130 6.35 -24.53 11.80
CA GLU A 130 6.12 -24.20 10.40
C GLU A 130 7.31 -23.50 9.73
N GLN A 131 7.47 -23.72 8.42
CA GLN A 131 8.48 -23.01 7.63
C GLN A 131 7.94 -21.65 7.17
N LEU A 132 8.13 -20.63 8.00
CA LEU A 132 7.61 -19.26 7.78
C LEU A 132 8.56 -18.36 6.96
N SER A 133 9.30 -18.92 6.01
CA SER A 133 10.20 -18.14 5.16
C SER A 133 9.42 -17.25 4.20
N LEU A 134 9.95 -16.05 3.93
CA LEU A 134 9.34 -15.15 2.97
C LEU A 134 9.44 -15.75 1.55
N ILE A 135 8.28 -16.00 0.94
CA ILE A 135 8.17 -16.44 -0.45
C ILE A 135 7.84 -15.26 -1.38
N ASN A 136 8.12 -15.40 -2.68
CA ASN A 136 7.88 -14.37 -3.69
C ASN A 136 8.55 -13.01 -3.38
N VAL A 137 9.66 -13.02 -2.64
CA VAL A 137 10.45 -11.82 -2.34
C VAL A 137 11.10 -11.32 -3.63
N ARG A 138 10.64 -10.18 -4.12
CA ARG A 138 11.30 -9.47 -5.21
C ARG A 138 12.25 -8.44 -4.64
N LYS A 139 13.45 -8.36 -5.24
CA LYS A 139 14.34 -7.22 -5.00
C LYS A 139 13.66 -5.98 -5.60
N PRO A 140 13.60 -4.85 -4.87
CA PRO A 140 13.17 -3.60 -5.45
C PRO A 140 14.00 -3.30 -6.70
N GLY A 141 13.35 -3.02 -7.82
CA GLY A 141 14.07 -2.64 -9.04
C GLY A 141 14.59 -1.22 -8.88
N GLY A 142 15.90 -1.01 -9.02
CA GLY A 142 16.53 0.32 -8.96
C GLY A 142 16.52 0.98 -7.58
N HIS A 143 17.24 2.09 -7.46
CA HIS A 143 17.26 2.93 -6.26
C HIS A 143 16.34 4.13 -6.44
N MET A 144 15.50 4.40 -5.43
CA MET A 144 14.76 5.66 -5.33
C MET A 144 15.75 6.79 -5.04
N ALA A 145 15.66 7.90 -5.77
CA ALA A 145 16.45 9.09 -5.48
C ALA A 145 16.15 9.62 -4.06
N SER A 146 17.19 10.08 -3.35
CA SER A 146 17.07 10.56 -1.97
C SER A 146 16.12 11.74 -1.84
N GLN A 147 16.10 12.65 -2.82
CA GLN A 147 15.19 13.79 -2.87
C GLN A 147 13.72 13.34 -2.99
N THR A 148 13.44 12.36 -3.84
CA THR A 148 12.11 11.76 -4.03
C THR A 148 11.62 11.10 -2.74
N ARG A 149 12.51 10.38 -2.03
CA ARG A 149 12.23 9.80 -0.71
C ARG A 149 11.87 10.88 0.31
N ALA A 150 12.70 11.91 0.43
CA ALA A 150 12.50 13.01 1.36
C ALA A 150 11.17 13.75 1.11
N MET A 151 10.82 13.95 -0.17
CA MET A 151 9.54 14.54 -0.56
C MET A 151 8.34 13.68 -0.13
N LEU A 152 8.41 12.36 -0.32
CA LEU A 152 7.33 11.45 0.13
C LEU A 152 7.20 11.42 1.66
N HIS A 153 8.30 11.37 2.42
CA HIS A 153 8.21 11.49 3.89
C HIS A 153 7.59 12.82 4.31
N ALA A 154 8.01 13.93 3.69
CA ALA A 154 7.42 15.24 3.98
C ALA A 154 5.92 15.30 3.67
N PHE A 155 5.50 14.69 2.56
CA PHE A 155 4.09 14.58 2.17
C PHE A 155 3.30 13.73 3.17
N TYR A 156 3.79 12.53 3.54
CA TYR A 156 3.06 11.61 4.41
C TYR A 156 3.07 12.02 5.87
N LYS A 157 4.07 12.76 6.35
CA LYS A 157 4.22 13.15 7.76
C LYS A 157 2.92 13.63 8.42
N PRO A 158 2.18 14.63 7.89
CA PRO A 158 0.92 15.06 8.50
C PRO A 158 -0.19 13.97 8.47
N HIS A 159 -0.18 13.06 7.50
CA HIS A 159 -1.14 11.94 7.44
C HIS A 159 -0.77 10.83 8.44
N ASN A 160 0.53 10.53 8.58
CA ASN A 160 1.06 9.57 9.54
C ASN A 160 0.81 10.04 10.97
N GLN A 161 1.00 11.32 11.28
CA GLN A 161 0.70 11.87 12.60
C GLN A 161 -0.76 11.64 13.01
N LYS A 162 -1.72 11.96 12.12
CA LYS A 162 -3.15 11.69 12.36
C LYS A 162 -3.44 10.20 12.54
N LEU A 163 -2.77 9.35 11.77
CA LEU A 163 -2.88 7.90 11.90
C LEU A 163 -2.38 7.42 13.28
N TYR A 164 -1.24 7.93 13.73
CA TYR A 164 -0.65 7.52 15.01
C TYR A 164 -1.50 7.94 16.18
N GLU A 165 -2.04 9.16 16.15
CA GLU A 165 -3.04 9.64 17.10
C GLU A 165 -4.30 8.77 17.09
N LEU A 166 -4.81 8.42 15.90
CA LEU A 166 -6.01 7.57 15.76
C LEU A 166 -5.82 6.18 16.35
N LEU A 167 -4.61 5.62 16.24
CA LEU A 167 -4.28 4.26 16.67
C LEU A 167 -3.65 4.19 18.06
N GLY A 168 -3.28 5.33 18.65
CA GLY A 168 -2.54 5.37 19.92
C GLY A 168 -1.16 4.69 19.82
N ARG A 169 -0.59 4.62 18.61
CA ARG A 169 0.66 3.91 18.33
C ARG A 169 1.46 4.62 17.25
N ASP A 170 2.75 4.81 17.52
CA ASP A 170 3.73 5.28 16.54
C ASP A 170 4.33 4.11 15.76
N PHE A 171 4.57 4.32 14.46
CA PHE A 171 5.17 3.34 13.56
C PHE A 171 6.54 3.79 13.02
N ASP A 172 7.00 4.99 13.36
CA ASP A 172 8.30 5.55 12.97
C ASP A 172 8.49 5.67 11.43
N TRP A 173 7.44 6.12 10.71
CA TRP A 173 7.44 6.31 9.24
C TRP A 173 7.50 7.78 8.80
#